data_AF-A0A9P9PM51-F1
#
_entry.id   AF-A0A9P9PM51-F1
#
_cell.length_a   1.000
_cell.length_b   1.000
_cell.length_c   1.000
_cell.angle_alpha   90.00
_cell.angle_beta   90.00
_cell.angle_gamma   90.00
#
_symmetry.space_group_name_H-M   'P 1'
#
loop_
_entity.id
_entity.type
_entity.pdbx_description
1 polymer ?
#
loop_
_entity_poly.entity_id
_entity_poly.type
_entity_poly.pdbx_seq_one_letter_code
_entity_poly.pdbx_strand_id
1 'polypeptide(L)'
;MVEPSRPPQNSFNAFFRKIYNPLGFSKAYNFILWFIFAGAFAGFALARLMYLNFSKNFCPSGGSKGGAGGAAPGECYYYLNFSRYKIGILLHLVGVLPASLLAVVQFTPFIRHRWIIVHRISGYAAILLYTVGLVGALMITRQAFGGGLDVQAWSGFVGIGVLVCFVLSWI
;
A
#
# COMPACT_ATOMS: atom_id res chain seq x y z
N MET A 1 -19.26 -15.79 12.41
CA MET A 1 -18.57 -16.77 11.54
C MET A 1 -19.47 -17.02 10.35
N VAL A 2 -18.92 -17.12 9.14
CA VAL A 2 -19.72 -17.51 7.98
C VAL A 2 -20.01 -19.00 8.10
N GLU A 3 -21.30 -19.35 8.11
CA GLU A 3 -21.73 -20.74 8.14
C GLU A 3 -21.56 -21.35 6.73
N PRO A 4 -20.84 -22.48 6.57
CA PRO A 4 -20.65 -23.08 5.26
C PRO A 4 -21.98 -23.58 4.69
N SER A 5 -22.35 -23.13 3.49
CA SER A 5 -23.60 -23.53 2.82
C SER A 5 -23.61 -24.98 2.32
N ARG A 6 -22.47 -25.69 2.35
CA ARG A 6 -22.34 -27.10 1.94
C ARG A 6 -21.30 -27.84 2.78
N PRO A 7 -21.50 -29.14 3.10
CA PRO A 7 -20.49 -29.94 3.80
C PRO A 7 -19.18 -30.05 3.00
N PRO A 8 -18.02 -30.27 3.65
CA PRO A 8 -16.75 -30.41 2.95
C PRO A 8 -16.72 -31.71 2.15
N GLN A 9 -16.43 -31.64 0.85
CA GLN A 9 -16.35 -32.84 0.01
C GLN A 9 -15.20 -33.78 0.41
N ASN A 10 -14.02 -33.22 0.74
CA ASN A 10 -12.79 -33.98 1.04
C ASN A 10 -12.04 -33.37 2.25
N SER A 11 -11.12 -34.13 2.87
CA SER A 11 -10.28 -33.67 4.00
C SER A 11 -9.45 -32.43 3.69
N PHE A 12 -8.92 -32.32 2.46
CA PHE A 12 -8.23 -31.13 1.97
C PHE A 12 -9.13 -29.88 1.98
N ASN A 13 -10.38 -30.03 1.54
CA ASN A 13 -11.36 -28.94 1.57
C ASN A 13 -11.75 -28.54 3.00
N ALA A 14 -11.75 -29.49 3.94
CA ALA A 14 -11.97 -29.20 5.36
C ALA A 14 -10.79 -28.42 5.98
N PHE A 15 -9.55 -28.76 5.61
CA PHE A 15 -8.36 -28.03 6.03
C PHE A 15 -8.33 -26.59 5.51
N PHE A 16 -8.56 -26.36 4.21
CA PHE A 16 -8.59 -25.00 3.65
C PHE A 16 -9.70 -24.14 4.26
N ARG A 17 -10.89 -24.71 4.52
CA ARG A 17 -11.97 -24.03 5.25
C ARG A 17 -11.53 -23.54 6.63
N LYS A 18 -10.67 -24.28 7.32
CA LYS A 18 -10.14 -23.88 8.63
C LYS A 18 -9.20 -22.66 8.54
N ILE A 19 -8.58 -22.43 7.39
CA ILE A 19 -7.68 -21.29 7.16
C ILE A 19 -8.46 -20.02 6.75
N TYR A 20 -9.38 -20.12 5.79
CA TYR A 20 -10.03 -18.93 5.23
C TYR A 20 -11.32 -18.49 5.96
N ASN A 21 -12.02 -19.39 6.64
CA ASN A 21 -13.25 -19.03 7.38
C ASN A 21 -13.00 -18.08 8.57
N PRO A 22 -11.92 -18.21 9.36
CA PRO A 22 -11.60 -17.24 10.42
C PRO A 22 -11.35 -15.83 9.87
N LEU A 23 -10.79 -15.72 8.66
CA LEU A 23 -10.58 -14.45 7.97
C LEU A 23 -11.88 -13.88 7.37
N GLY A 24 -13.00 -14.59 7.49
CA GLY A 24 -14.32 -14.15 7.06
C GLY A 24 -14.63 -14.41 5.59
N PHE A 25 -13.78 -15.15 4.87
CA PHE A 25 -14.07 -15.55 3.49
C PHE A 25 -15.07 -16.71 3.45
N SER A 26 -16.10 -16.59 2.62
CA SER A 26 -17.08 -17.66 2.37
C SER A 26 -16.67 -18.61 1.24
N LYS A 27 -15.81 -18.14 0.34
CA LYS A 27 -15.39 -18.83 -0.88
C LYS A 27 -13.87 -18.81 -1.01
N ALA A 28 -13.27 -19.96 -1.31
CA ALA A 28 -11.82 -20.12 -1.38
C ALA A 28 -11.15 -19.23 -2.45
N TYR A 29 -11.81 -18.98 -3.58
CA TYR A 29 -11.25 -18.12 -4.63
C TYR A 29 -11.08 -16.66 -4.18
N ASN A 30 -12.00 -16.14 -3.35
CA ASN A 30 -11.88 -14.78 -2.79
C ASN A 30 -10.66 -14.69 -1.86
N PHE A 31 -10.39 -15.75 -1.10
CA PHE A 31 -9.22 -15.83 -0.26
C PHE A 31 -7.92 -15.88 -1.07
N ILE A 32 -7.87 -16.66 -2.16
CA ILE A 32 -6.70 -16.72 -3.05
C ILE A 32 -6.43 -15.35 -3.69
N LEU A 33 -7.46 -14.68 -4.21
CA LEU A 33 -7.32 -13.33 -4.77
C LEU A 33 -6.82 -12.34 -3.73
N TRP A 34 -7.39 -12.35 -2.52
CA TRP A 34 -6.91 -11.52 -1.42
C TRP A 34 -5.46 -11.84 -1.06
N PHE A 35 -5.08 -13.11 -0.97
CA PHE A 35 -3.71 -13.51 -0.63
C PHE A 35 -2.70 -13.03 -1.68
N ILE A 36 -3.01 -13.16 -2.97
CA ILE A 36 -2.11 -12.71 -4.04
C ILE A 36 -2.01 -11.18 -4.04
N PHE A 37 -3.13 -10.47 -4.13
CA PHE A 37 -3.11 -9.01 -4.29
C PHE A 37 -2.81 -8.28 -2.98
N ALA A 38 -3.54 -8.58 -1.90
CA ALA A 38 -3.35 -7.93 -0.61
C ALA A 38 -2.05 -8.40 0.06
N GLY A 39 -1.68 -9.67 -0.10
CA GLY A 39 -0.41 -10.20 0.42
C GLY A 39 0.81 -9.63 -0.31
N ALA A 40 0.79 -9.54 -1.65
CA ALA A 40 1.87 -8.88 -2.38
C ALA A 40 1.97 -7.39 -2.02
N PHE A 41 0.83 -6.71 -1.88
CA PHE A 41 0.79 -5.31 -1.48
C PHE A 41 1.33 -5.08 -0.05
N ALA A 42 0.94 -5.93 0.91
CA ALA A 42 1.49 -5.92 2.26
C ALA A 42 2.99 -6.21 2.28
N GLY A 43 3.44 -7.20 1.51
CA GLY A 43 4.85 -7.56 1.39
C GLY A 43 5.69 -6.42 0.85
N PHE A 44 5.21 -5.74 -0.20
CA PHE A 44 5.83 -4.53 -0.72
C PHE A 44 5.89 -3.42 0.32
N ALA A 45 4.76 -3.12 0.98
CA ALA A 45 4.68 -2.08 2.00
C ALA A 45 5.67 -2.33 3.15
N LEU A 46 5.70 -3.56 3.69
CA LEU A 46 6.60 -3.96 4.77
C LEU A 46 8.07 -3.91 4.34
N ALA A 47 8.41 -4.38 3.14
CA ALA A 47 9.77 -4.32 2.62
C ALA A 47 10.27 -2.87 2.44
N ARG A 48 9.34 -1.93 2.20
CA ARG A 48 9.63 -0.52 1.95
C ARG A 48 9.50 0.37 3.19
N LEU A 49 8.98 -0.14 4.32
CA LEU A 49 8.96 0.59 5.61
C LEU A 49 10.36 1.06 6.06
N MET A 50 11.41 0.33 5.70
CA MET A 50 12.79 0.74 6.01
C MET A 50 13.15 2.11 5.40
N TYR A 51 12.47 2.55 4.35
CA TYR A 51 12.69 3.85 3.70
C TYR A 51 12.22 5.04 4.53
N LEU A 52 11.40 4.81 5.56
CA LEU A 52 11.06 5.84 6.54
C LEU A 52 12.31 6.34 7.28
N ASN A 53 13.35 5.50 7.40
CA ASN A 53 14.65 5.97 7.87
C ASN A 53 15.43 6.60 6.70
N PHE A 54 15.03 7.83 6.36
CA PHE A 54 15.50 8.55 5.19
C PHE A 54 17.04 8.67 5.14
N SER A 55 17.65 9.13 6.24
CA SER A 55 19.09 9.42 6.30
C SER A 55 19.99 8.19 6.38
N LYS A 56 19.43 7.00 6.67
CA LYS A 56 20.22 5.75 6.80
C LYS A 56 19.99 4.80 5.64
N ASN A 57 18.73 4.61 5.23
CA ASN A 57 18.35 3.58 4.27
C ASN A 57 17.99 4.16 2.90
N PHE A 58 17.29 5.30 2.84
CA PHE A 58 16.79 5.84 1.57
C PHE A 58 17.85 6.66 0.81
N CYS A 59 18.47 7.63 1.51
CA CYS A 59 19.55 8.49 0.99
C CYS A 59 20.60 8.74 2.09
N PRO A 60 21.59 7.83 2.26
CA PRO A 60 22.67 8.04 3.22
C PRO A 60 23.63 9.16 2.78
N SER A 61 24.25 9.83 3.77
CA SER A 61 25.12 11.01 3.57
C SER A 61 26.35 10.77 2.67
N GLY A 62 26.73 9.50 2.46
CA GLY A 62 27.80 9.09 1.54
C GLY A 62 27.34 8.83 0.10
N GLY A 63 26.11 9.21 -0.26
CA GLY A 63 25.47 8.86 -1.53
C GLY A 63 24.71 7.54 -1.44
N SER A 64 23.67 7.39 -2.27
CA SER A 64 22.91 6.13 -2.39
C SER A 64 23.90 5.00 -2.68
N LYS A 65 24.06 4.04 -1.76
CA LYS A 65 24.73 2.77 -2.08
C LYS A 65 23.89 2.18 -3.21
N GLY A 66 24.40 2.17 -4.44
CA GLY A 66 23.68 1.80 -5.67
C GLY A 66 23.22 0.34 -5.75
N GLY A 67 22.67 -0.20 -4.67
CA GLY A 67 22.01 -1.49 -4.58
C GLY A 67 20.50 -1.33 -4.39
N ALA A 68 19.79 -2.45 -4.43
CA ALA A 68 18.32 -2.58 -4.46
C ALA A 68 17.52 -1.99 -3.27
N GLY A 69 18.16 -1.21 -2.41
CA GLY A 69 17.65 -0.74 -1.12
C GLY A 69 17.64 0.78 -0.92
N GLY A 70 17.78 1.62 -1.95
CA GLY A 70 17.78 3.09 -1.82
C GLY A 70 17.01 3.80 -2.93
N ALA A 71 17.04 5.14 -2.92
CA ALA A 71 16.45 5.96 -3.98
C ALA A 71 17.13 5.70 -5.34
N ALA A 72 16.42 5.98 -6.45
CA ALA A 72 16.98 5.77 -7.78
C ALA A 72 18.21 6.68 -8.02
N PRO A 73 19.11 6.31 -8.96
CA PRO A 73 20.31 7.08 -9.24
C PRO A 73 19.96 8.55 -9.55
N GLY A 74 20.63 9.49 -8.85
CA GLY A 74 20.42 10.92 -9.02
C GLY A 74 19.28 11.54 -8.20
N GLU A 75 18.34 10.76 -7.67
CA GLU A 75 17.20 11.32 -6.92
C GLU A 75 17.62 11.90 -5.56
N CYS A 76 18.60 11.28 -4.89
CA CYS A 76 19.10 11.77 -3.61
C CYS A 76 19.71 13.17 -3.70
N TYR A 77 20.24 13.58 -4.86
CA TYR A 77 20.70 14.95 -5.05
C TYR A 77 19.56 15.95 -4.85
N TYR A 78 18.39 15.68 -5.43
CA TYR A 78 17.22 16.54 -5.29
C TYR A 78 16.65 16.50 -3.88
N TYR A 79 16.57 15.33 -3.26
CA TYR A 79 16.00 15.18 -1.92
C TYR A 79 16.89 15.71 -0.80
N LEU A 80 18.21 15.78 -1.00
CA LEU A 80 19.13 16.33 0.01
C LEU A 80 19.31 17.85 -0.13
N ASN A 81 19.37 18.37 -1.35
CA ASN A 81 19.66 19.79 -1.58
C ASN A 81 18.41 20.68 -1.54
N PHE A 82 17.23 20.16 -1.86
CA PHE A 82 16.00 20.97 -1.92
C PHE A 82 14.96 20.47 -0.91
N SER A 83 14.59 21.36 0.02
CA SER A 83 13.60 21.08 1.07
C SER A 83 12.24 20.64 0.52
N ARG A 84 11.79 21.21 -0.60
CA ARG A 84 10.53 20.85 -1.25
C ARG A 84 10.46 19.37 -1.63
N TYR A 85 11.50 18.84 -2.29
CA TYR A 85 11.51 17.45 -2.74
C TYR A 85 11.72 16.50 -1.56
N LYS A 86 12.49 16.91 -0.55
CA LYS A 86 12.62 16.17 0.72
C LYS A 86 11.29 16.00 1.43
N ILE A 87 10.51 17.09 1.54
CA ILE A 87 9.18 17.05 2.16
C ILE A 87 8.25 16.19 1.30
N GLY A 88 8.28 16.34 -0.02
CA GLY A 88 7.46 15.54 -0.93
C GLY A 88 7.67 14.03 -0.79
N ILE A 89 8.93 13.56 -0.79
CA ILE A 89 9.21 12.13 -0.66
C ILE A 89 8.89 11.59 0.75
N LEU A 90 9.08 12.40 1.80
CA LEU A 90 8.68 12.01 3.16
C LEU A 90 7.16 11.91 3.30
N LEU A 91 6.42 12.90 2.78
CA LEU A 91 4.95 12.84 2.74
C LEU A 91 4.47 11.63 1.96
N HIS A 92 5.10 11.34 0.82
CA HIS A 92 4.79 10.16 0.02
C HIS A 92 4.98 8.86 0.82
N LEU A 93 6.17 8.64 1.40
CA LEU A 93 6.49 7.40 2.13
C LEU A 93 5.65 7.24 3.40
N VAL A 94 5.54 8.30 4.22
CA VAL A 94 4.77 8.29 5.47
C VAL A 94 3.28 8.19 5.19
N GLY A 95 2.79 8.66 4.04
CA GLY A 95 1.38 8.49 3.65
C GLY A 95 1.10 7.10 3.09
N VAL A 96 1.79 6.73 2.00
CA VAL A 96 1.43 5.57 1.19
C VAL A 96 1.71 4.23 1.89
N LEU A 97 2.80 4.12 2.67
CA LEU A 97 3.16 2.88 3.33
C LEU A 97 2.17 2.47 4.43
N PRO A 98 1.81 3.32 5.41
CA PRO A 98 0.76 2.95 6.35
C PRO A 98 -0.62 2.87 5.68
N ALA A 99 -0.94 3.72 4.69
CA ALA A 99 -2.22 3.63 3.96
C ALA A 99 -2.38 2.26 3.27
N SER A 100 -1.32 1.74 2.66
CA SER A 100 -1.34 0.43 2.01
C SER A 100 -1.61 -0.72 2.99
N LEU A 101 -0.97 -0.70 4.17
CA LEU A 101 -1.24 -1.69 5.23
C LEU A 101 -2.68 -1.58 5.75
N LEU A 102 -3.19 -0.37 5.95
CA LEU A 102 -4.59 -0.16 6.33
C LEU A 102 -5.57 -0.65 5.26
N ALA A 103 -5.25 -0.50 3.97
CA ALA A 103 -6.07 -1.03 2.89
C ALA A 103 -6.16 -2.57 2.94
N VAL A 104 -5.06 -3.27 3.23
CA VAL A 104 -5.06 -4.74 3.38
C VAL A 104 -5.98 -5.20 4.53
N VAL A 105 -5.91 -4.48 5.66
CA VAL A 105 -6.81 -4.66 6.81
C VAL A 105 -8.26 -4.41 6.38
N GLN A 106 -8.52 -3.36 5.60
CA GLN A 106 -9.85 -3.01 5.11
C GLN A 106 -10.47 -4.12 4.24
N PHE A 107 -9.69 -4.74 3.36
CA PHE A 107 -10.15 -5.82 2.49
C PHE A 107 -10.27 -7.18 3.20
N THR A 108 -9.94 -7.27 4.49
CA THR A 108 -10.10 -8.49 5.29
C THR A 108 -11.54 -8.59 5.83
N PRO A 109 -12.38 -9.52 5.33
CA PRO A 109 -13.82 -9.54 5.64
C PRO A 109 -14.14 -9.67 7.13
N PHE A 110 -13.31 -10.41 7.88
CA PHE A 110 -13.45 -10.57 9.33
C PHE A 110 -13.59 -9.24 10.07
N ILE A 111 -12.78 -8.24 9.68
CA ILE A 111 -12.73 -6.94 10.35
C ILE A 111 -14.02 -6.17 10.11
N ARG A 112 -14.56 -6.22 8.89
CA ARG A 112 -15.85 -5.62 8.57
C ARG A 112 -17.00 -6.28 9.35
N HIS A 113 -17.02 -7.61 9.42
CA HIS A 113 -18.11 -8.35 10.06
C HIS A 113 -18.09 -8.27 11.59
N ARG A 114 -16.91 -8.13 12.21
CA ARG A 114 -16.79 -8.15 13.68
C ARG A 114 -16.54 -6.76 14.27
N TRP A 115 -15.78 -5.91 13.59
CA TRP A 115 -15.30 -4.61 14.08
C TRP A 115 -15.58 -3.48 13.09
N ILE A 116 -16.87 -3.22 12.84
CA ILE A 116 -17.31 -2.23 11.85
C ILE A 116 -16.81 -0.81 12.14
N ILE A 117 -16.69 -0.43 13.42
CA ILE A 117 -16.18 0.89 13.82
C ILE A 117 -14.70 1.02 13.44
N VAL A 118 -13.89 0.00 13.74
CA VAL A 118 -12.47 -0.05 13.38
C VAL A 118 -12.34 0.05 11.87
N HIS A 119 -13.11 -0.74 11.12
CA HIS A 119 -13.14 -0.70 9.65
C HIS A 119 -13.48 0.69 9.10
N ARG A 120 -14.41 1.42 9.72
CA ARG A 120 -14.77 2.77 9.27
C ARG A 120 -13.66 3.79 9.56
N ILE A 121 -13.07 3.75 10.77
CA ILE A 121 -11.97 4.64 11.16
C ILE A 121 -10.72 4.36 10.32
N SER A 122 -10.36 3.09 10.10
CA SER A 122 -9.24 2.71 9.25
C SER A 122 -9.44 3.14 7.81
N GLY A 123 -10.68 3.08 7.30
CA GLY A 123 -11.03 3.60 5.97
C GLY A 123 -10.75 5.10 5.85
N TYR A 124 -11.22 5.91 6.80
CA TYR A 124 -10.93 7.35 6.81
C TYR A 124 -9.43 7.65 6.91
N ALA A 125 -8.73 6.95 7.81
CA ALA A 125 -7.29 7.10 7.96
C ALA A 125 -6.54 6.73 6.69
N ALA A 126 -6.95 5.65 6.00
CA ALA A 126 -6.34 5.23 4.73
C ALA A 126 -6.52 6.28 3.62
N ILE A 127 -7.72 6.85 3.48
CA ILE A 127 -8.00 7.91 2.49
C ILE A 127 -7.17 9.17 2.78
N LEU A 128 -7.12 9.60 4.04
CA LEU A 128 -6.34 10.77 4.44
C LEU A 128 -4.84 10.55 4.19
N LEU A 129 -4.29 9.42 4.62
CA LEU A 129 -2.88 9.09 4.42
C LEU A 129 -2.54 8.96 2.94
N TYR A 130 -3.42 8.34 2.15
CA TYR A 130 -3.23 8.21 0.71
C TYR A 130 -3.25 9.56 0.00
N THR A 131 -4.20 10.44 0.32
CA THR A 131 -4.29 11.78 -0.30
C THR A 131 -3.06 12.63 0.02
N VAL A 132 -2.59 12.64 1.27
CA VAL A 132 -1.34 13.30 1.66
C VAL A 132 -0.15 12.69 0.93
N GLY A 133 -0.08 11.36 0.84
CA GLY A 133 0.97 10.65 0.13
C GLY A 133 0.96 10.89 -1.39
N LEU A 134 -0.21 11.09 -1.98
CA LEU A 134 -0.39 11.44 -3.39
C LEU A 134 0.09 12.86 -3.68
N VAL A 135 -0.24 13.82 -2.81
CA VAL A 135 0.31 15.18 -2.92
C VAL A 135 1.84 15.14 -2.85
N GLY A 136 2.40 14.38 -1.90
CA GLY A 136 3.84 14.15 -1.81
C GLY A 136 4.45 13.56 -3.09
N ALA A 137 3.78 12.56 -3.69
CA ALA A 137 4.20 11.96 -4.96
C ALA A 137 4.22 12.99 -6.10
N LEU A 138 3.15 13.76 -6.27
CA LEU A 138 3.01 14.77 -7.33
C LEU A 138 4.04 15.89 -7.18
N MET A 139 4.49 16.20 -5.96
CA MET A 139 5.56 17.18 -5.72
C MET A 139 6.92 16.72 -6.25
N ILE A 140 7.18 15.41 -6.28
CA ILE A 140 8.48 14.84 -6.70
C ILE A 140 8.47 14.25 -8.11
N THR A 141 7.30 14.05 -8.73
CA THR A 141 7.17 13.35 -10.02
C THR A 141 8.06 13.90 -11.13
N ARG A 142 8.31 15.21 -11.17
CA ARG A 142 9.17 15.84 -12.17
C ARG A 142 10.65 15.47 -12.06
N GLN A 143 11.07 14.91 -10.95
CA GLN A 143 12.46 14.45 -10.74
C GLN A 143 12.54 12.95 -10.51
N ALA A 144 11.41 12.28 -10.27
CA ALA A 144 11.33 10.85 -10.07
C ALA A 144 11.78 10.13 -11.36
N PHE A 145 12.73 9.18 -11.24
CA PHE A 145 13.26 8.39 -12.37
C PHE A 145 13.69 9.21 -13.59
N GLY A 146 14.22 10.43 -13.38
CA GLY A 146 14.65 11.32 -14.46
C GLY A 146 13.55 12.23 -15.01
N GLY A 147 12.33 12.18 -14.47
CA GLY A 147 11.29 13.18 -14.73
C GLY A 147 10.61 13.09 -16.10
N GLY A 148 10.77 11.97 -16.81
CA GLY A 148 10.18 11.77 -18.13
C GLY A 148 8.65 11.91 -18.15
N LEU A 149 8.11 12.23 -19.33
CA LEU A 149 6.66 12.36 -19.51
C LEU A 149 5.94 11.04 -19.25
N ASP A 150 6.59 9.91 -19.51
CA ASP A 150 6.14 8.57 -19.16
C ASP A 150 5.92 8.40 -17.65
N VAL A 151 6.90 8.81 -16.83
CA VAL A 151 6.82 8.75 -15.36
C VAL A 151 5.72 9.69 -14.84
N GLN A 152 5.63 10.89 -15.42
CA GLN A 152 4.62 11.88 -15.05
C GLN A 152 3.20 11.41 -15.38
N ALA A 153 3.00 10.90 -16.61
CA ALA A 153 1.71 10.39 -17.05
C ALA A 153 1.29 9.17 -16.21
N TRP A 154 2.22 8.24 -15.96
CA TRP A 154 1.94 7.06 -15.14
C TRP A 154 1.59 7.42 -13.70
N SER A 155 2.36 8.32 -13.07
CA SER A 155 2.11 8.77 -11.69
C SER A 155 0.76 9.48 -11.57
N GLY A 156 0.42 10.33 -12.54
CA GLY A 156 -0.89 10.98 -12.60
C GLY A 156 -2.02 9.98 -12.79
N PHE A 157 -1.89 9.06 -13.74
CA PHE A 157 -2.89 8.02 -14.04
C PHE A 157 -3.16 7.13 -12.82
N VAL A 158 -2.11 6.55 -12.22
CA VAL A 158 -2.25 5.68 -11.04
C VAL A 158 -2.74 6.46 -9.82
N GLY A 159 -2.23 7.68 -9.63
CA GLY A 159 -2.64 8.55 -8.54
C GLY A 159 -4.13 8.89 -8.56
N ILE A 160 -4.63 9.31 -9.72
CA ILE A 160 -6.04 9.63 -9.90
C ILE A 160 -6.88 8.35 -9.85
N GLY A 161 -6.45 7.27 -10.52
CA GLY A 161 -7.18 6.00 -10.56
C GLY A 161 -7.41 5.40 -9.17
N VAL A 162 -6.38 5.39 -8.31
CA VAL A 162 -6.52 4.90 -6.94
C VAL A 162 -7.42 5.83 -6.11
N LEU A 163 -7.33 7.15 -6.29
CA LEU A 163 -8.24 8.09 -5.62
C LEU A 163 -9.70 7.85 -6.02
N VAL A 164 -9.98 7.61 -7.30
CA VAL A 164 -11.32 7.22 -7.79
C VAL A 164 -11.77 5.91 -7.15
N CYS A 165 -10.91 4.90 -7.07
CA CYS A 165 -11.22 3.64 -6.40
C CYS A 165 -11.58 3.83 -4.91
N PHE A 166 -10.87 4.72 -4.20
CA PHE A 166 -11.20 5.05 -2.81
C PHE A 166 -12.55 5.74 -2.69
N VAL A 167 -12.88 6.66 -3.60
CA VAL A 167 -14.20 7.32 -3.64
C VAL A 167 -15.31 6.33 -3.96
N LEU A 168 -15.09 5.40 -4.90
CA LEU A 168 -16.06 4.34 -5.20
C LEU A 168 -16.23 3.36 -4.04
N SER A 169 -15.15 3.06 -3.31
CA SER A 169 -15.22 2.21 -2.12
C SER A 169 -15.88 2.91 -0.92
N TRP A 170 -15.99 4.23 -0.97
CA TRP A 170 -16.65 5.04 0.05
C TRP A 170 -18.18 5.05 -0.09
N ILE A 171 -18.67 4.98 -1.34
CA ILE A 171 -20.10 4.92 -1.71
C ILE A 171 -20.64 3.50 -1.48
#